data_AF-A0A917QAN3-F1
#
_entry.id   AF-A0A917QAN3-F1
#
_cell.length_a   1.000
_cell.length_b   1.000
_cell.length_c   1.000
_cell.angle_alpha   90.00
_cell.angle_beta   90.00
_cell.angle_gamma   90.00
#
_symmetry.space_group_name_H-M   'P 1'
#
loop_
_entity.id
_entity.type
_entity.pdbx_description
1 polymer ?
#
loop_
_entity_poly.entity_id
_entity_poly.type
_entity_poly.pdbx_seq_one_letter_code
_entity_poly.pdbx_strand_id
1 'polypeptide(L)'
;MRLTVTALLVCAFALPGATSVVAHADPAPLPVLTLTTIPEGWSLRTDLRPVLKVYSDGSALRSPDATSKDRKPDTAPKEEKGTVAADVIAAATDEIVALKDVDMGIPVGDGKGTQIVDLMPSDAAGEVHLIVYSPNSTDGLNPDQTAARKRFTEVYRKLVEAFTA
;
A
#
# COMPACT_ATOMS: atom_id res chain seq x y z
N MET A 1 -72.68 -6.96 26.30
CA MET A 1 -71.94 -6.51 25.10
C MET A 1 -70.63 -5.88 25.54
N ARG A 2 -69.56 -6.16 24.79
CA ARG A 2 -68.15 -5.83 25.07
C ARG A 2 -67.86 -4.33 24.99
N LEU A 3 -66.83 -3.88 25.73
CA LEU A 3 -65.73 -2.95 25.36
C LEU A 3 -64.96 -2.58 26.66
N THR A 4 -63.99 -3.35 27.15
CA THR A 4 -62.51 -3.21 26.94
C THR A 4 -61.98 -1.79 26.67
N VAL A 5 -61.28 -1.21 27.66
CA VAL A 5 -60.11 -0.29 27.54
C VAL A 5 -59.26 -0.49 28.83
N THR A 6 -58.26 -1.35 28.84
CA THR A 6 -56.81 -1.06 28.64
C THR A 6 -56.25 0.02 29.57
N ALA A 7 -55.72 -0.38 30.73
CA ALA A 7 -54.86 0.45 31.56
C ALA A 7 -53.40 -0.01 31.39
N LEU A 8 -52.58 0.91 30.88
CA LEU A 8 -51.14 0.76 30.67
C LEU A 8 -50.42 0.47 32.00
N LEU A 9 -49.62 -0.60 32.01
CA LEU A 9 -48.63 -0.86 33.04
C LEU A 9 -47.37 -0.02 32.74
N VAL A 10 -47.10 0.98 33.56
CA VAL A 10 -45.82 1.71 33.57
C VAL A 10 -44.81 0.89 34.34
N CYS A 11 -43.86 0.25 33.64
CA CYS A 11 -42.65 -0.30 34.25
C CYS A 11 -41.49 0.66 34.00
N ALA A 12 -41.23 1.52 34.98
CA ALA A 12 -40.00 2.28 35.06
C ALA A 12 -38.85 1.34 35.44
N PHE A 13 -37.95 1.05 34.49
CA PHE A 13 -36.65 0.46 34.78
C PHE A 13 -35.60 1.59 34.79
N ALA A 14 -35.22 2.02 35.99
CA ALA A 14 -34.01 2.80 36.21
C ALA A 14 -32.81 1.82 36.23
N LEU A 15 -31.95 1.89 35.22
CA LEU A 15 -30.62 1.27 35.24
C LEU A 15 -29.57 2.37 35.44
N PRO A 16 -28.70 2.28 36.47
CA PRO A 16 -27.63 3.23 36.68
C PRO A 16 -26.56 3.11 35.59
N GLY A 17 -26.05 4.27 35.19
CA GLY A 17 -25.20 4.48 34.03
C GLY A 17 -24.00 3.54 33.92
N ALA A 18 -24.03 2.72 32.87
CA ALA A 18 -22.84 2.30 32.17
C ALA A 18 -22.76 3.14 30.89
N THR A 19 -22.21 4.34 30.99
CA THR A 19 -21.71 5.05 29.81
C THR A 19 -20.47 4.28 29.34
N SER A 20 -20.70 3.25 28.52
CA SER A 20 -19.66 2.60 27.75
C SER A 20 -19.07 3.66 26.81
N VAL A 21 -18.03 4.35 27.26
CA VAL A 21 -17.17 5.12 26.37
C VAL A 21 -16.53 4.08 25.46
N VAL A 22 -17.07 3.95 24.26
CA VAL A 22 -16.47 3.17 23.19
C VAL A 22 -15.18 3.93 22.85
N ALA A 23 -14.05 3.48 23.40
CA ALA A 23 -12.75 3.98 23.01
C ALA A 23 -12.61 3.76 21.50
N HIS A 24 -12.79 4.84 20.74
CA HIS A 24 -12.44 4.84 19.33
C HIS A 24 -10.93 4.80 19.31
N ALA A 25 -10.36 3.62 19.00
CA ALA A 25 -8.95 3.53 18.71
C ALA A 25 -8.66 4.49 17.54
N ASP A 26 -7.63 5.34 17.69
CA ASP A 26 -7.20 6.19 16.59
C ASP A 26 -6.88 5.32 15.37
N PRO A 27 -7.29 5.75 14.16
CA PRO A 27 -6.98 5.00 12.95
C PRO A 27 -5.46 4.81 12.84
N ALA A 28 -5.05 3.60 12.48
CA ALA A 28 -3.64 3.33 12.25
C ALA A 28 -3.08 4.30 11.20
N PRO A 29 -1.85 4.82 11.39
CA PRO A 29 -1.23 5.69 10.40
C PRO A 29 -1.22 5.03 9.01
N LEU A 30 -1.50 5.82 7.98
CA LEU A 30 -1.36 5.38 6.59
C LEU A 30 0.09 5.53 6.13
N PRO A 31 0.62 4.59 5.33
CA PRO A 31 1.95 4.75 4.76
C PRO A 31 1.96 5.89 3.73
N VAL A 32 3.06 6.64 3.71
CA VAL A 32 3.30 7.68 2.69
C VAL A 32 3.90 7.10 1.42
N LEU A 33 4.56 5.95 1.51
CA LEU A 33 5.09 5.21 0.37
C LEU A 33 4.74 3.73 0.47
N THR A 34 4.28 3.14 -0.63
CA THR A 34 4.16 1.68 -0.77
C THR A 34 4.84 1.18 -2.03
N LEU A 35 5.55 0.06 -1.89
CA LEU A 35 6.24 -0.62 -2.98
C LEU A 35 5.63 -1.99 -3.16
N THR A 36 4.98 -2.23 -4.30
CA THR A 36 4.32 -3.50 -4.57
C THR A 36 4.93 -4.16 -5.80
N THR A 37 5.28 -5.43 -5.68
CA THR A 37 5.64 -6.28 -6.83
C THR A 37 4.56 -7.34 -6.99
N ILE A 38 4.02 -7.45 -8.20
CA ILE A 38 3.13 -8.52 -8.63
C ILE A 38 3.94 -9.45 -9.54
N PRO A 39 4.35 -10.64 -9.08
CA PRO A 39 5.07 -11.58 -9.92
C PRO A 39 4.27 -12.04 -11.15
N GLU A 40 4.98 -12.56 -12.16
CA GLU A 40 4.35 -13.24 -13.30
C GLU A 40 3.37 -14.33 -12.83
N GLY A 41 2.17 -14.33 -13.43
CA GLY A 41 1.10 -15.26 -13.10
C GLY A 41 0.32 -14.93 -11.81
N TRP A 42 0.62 -13.81 -11.13
CA TRP A 42 -0.04 -13.45 -9.86
C TRP A 42 -1.11 -12.36 -10.00
N SER A 43 -1.45 -11.94 -11.22
CA SER A 43 -2.44 -10.88 -11.46
C SER A 43 -3.84 -11.18 -10.91
N LEU A 44 -4.17 -12.46 -10.70
CA LEU A 44 -5.45 -12.90 -10.14
C LEU A 44 -5.40 -13.13 -8.61
N ARG A 45 -4.25 -12.95 -7.95
CA ARG A 45 -4.16 -13.09 -6.49
C ARG A 45 -4.83 -11.90 -5.81
N THR A 46 -5.69 -12.20 -4.83
CA THR A 46 -6.37 -11.20 -3.98
C THR A 46 -5.58 -10.86 -2.71
N ASP A 47 -4.55 -11.65 -2.41
CA ASP A 47 -3.76 -11.56 -1.19
C ASP A 47 -2.38 -10.91 -1.42
N LEU A 48 -2.25 -10.10 -2.46
CA LEU A 48 -1.05 -9.30 -2.73
C LEU A 48 -0.79 -8.32 -1.58
N ARG A 49 0.48 -8.09 -1.26
CA ARG A 49 0.90 -7.18 -0.18
C ARG A 49 2.10 -6.35 -0.65
N PRO A 50 2.25 -5.11 -0.16
CA PRO A 50 3.45 -4.33 -0.42
C PRO A 50 4.69 -5.06 0.12
N VAL A 51 5.77 -5.03 -0.66
CA VAL A 51 7.10 -5.45 -0.25
C VAL A 51 7.64 -4.52 0.84
N LEU A 52 7.32 -3.23 0.74
CA LEU A 52 7.71 -2.21 1.71
C LEU A 52 6.58 -1.19 1.86
N LYS A 53 6.31 -0.80 3.10
CA LYS A 53 5.49 0.35 3.48
C LYS A 53 6.37 1.30 4.30
N VAL A 54 6.37 2.59 3.98
CA VAL A 54 7.10 3.62 4.74
C VAL A 54 6.12 4.68 5.20
N TYR A 55 6.25 5.11 6.46
CA TYR A 55 5.39 6.09 7.10
C TYR A 55 6.09 7.45 7.18
N SER A 56 5.32 8.50 7.47
CA SER A 56 5.81 9.89 7.49
C SER A 56 6.88 10.16 8.54
N ASP A 57 6.94 9.35 9.60
CA ASP A 57 7.95 9.42 10.66
C ASP A 57 9.23 8.61 10.34
N GLY A 58 9.31 8.01 9.15
CA GLY A 58 10.41 7.16 8.72
C GLY A 58 10.35 5.72 9.23
N SER A 59 9.35 5.37 10.05
CA SER A 59 9.09 3.97 10.36
C SER A 59 8.67 3.20 9.11
N ALA A 60 8.97 1.91 9.07
CA ALA A 60 8.70 1.08 7.92
C ALA A 60 8.29 -0.35 8.30
N LEU A 61 7.49 -0.96 7.44
CA LEU A 61 7.14 -2.38 7.47
C LEU A 61 7.59 -3.04 6.18
N ARG A 62 8.46 -4.05 6.28
CA ARG A 62 8.89 -4.86 5.14
C ARG A 62 8.20 -6.22 5.17
N SER A 63 7.73 -6.67 4.01
CA SER A 63 7.13 -7.99 3.84
C SER A 63 8.05 -8.89 3.01
N PRO A 64 8.99 -9.64 3.61
CA PRO A 64 9.99 -10.41 2.87
C PRO A 64 9.40 -11.55 2.03
N ASP A 65 8.20 -12.03 2.37
CA ASP A 65 7.51 -13.10 1.65
C ASP A 65 6.46 -12.58 0.66
N ALA A 66 6.30 -11.26 0.50
CA ALA A 66 5.30 -10.66 -0.39
C ALA A 66 5.39 -11.16 -1.84
N THR A 67 6.59 -11.47 -2.31
CA THR A 67 6.86 -12.00 -3.66
C THR A 67 7.37 -13.43 -3.65
N SER A 68 7.34 -14.13 -2.51
CA SER A 68 7.86 -15.49 -2.41
C SER A 68 6.94 -16.49 -3.09
N LYS A 69 7.49 -17.28 -4.03
CA LYS A 69 6.76 -18.38 -4.68
C LYS A 69 6.26 -19.44 -3.68
N ASP A 70 6.88 -19.51 -2.52
CA ASP A 70 6.52 -20.46 -1.45
C ASP A 70 5.39 -19.95 -0.56
N ARG A 71 5.02 -18.65 -0.65
CA ARG A 71 3.90 -18.08 0.10
C ARG A 71 2.59 -18.59 -0.47
N LYS A 72 1.94 -19.50 0.27
CA LYS A 72 0.62 -20.04 -0.06
C LYS A 72 -0.41 -18.90 -0.25
N PRO A 73 -1.36 -19.04 -1.17
CA PRO A 73 -2.51 -18.15 -1.26
C PRO A 73 -3.23 -17.99 0.08
N ASP A 74 -3.74 -16.79 0.31
CA ASP A 74 -4.58 -16.40 1.46
C ASP A 74 -3.90 -16.51 2.83
N THR A 75 -2.58 -16.62 2.88
CA THR A 75 -1.83 -16.52 4.14
C THR A 75 -1.45 -15.08 4.45
N ALA A 76 -1.52 -14.70 5.73
CA ALA A 76 -0.99 -13.43 6.19
C ALA A 76 0.49 -13.28 5.80
N PRO A 77 0.94 -12.07 5.40
CA PRO A 77 2.35 -11.81 5.12
C PRO A 77 3.16 -11.87 6.42
N LYS A 78 4.44 -12.19 6.30
CA LYS A 78 5.41 -11.85 7.35
C LYS A 78 5.66 -10.35 7.27
N GLU A 79 5.72 -9.68 8.41
CA GLU A 79 6.07 -8.26 8.48
C GLU A 79 7.25 -8.06 9.43
N GLU A 80 8.25 -7.33 8.97
CA GLU A 80 9.42 -6.90 9.73
C GLU A 80 9.31 -5.40 9.95
N LYS A 81 9.38 -4.98 11.22
CA LYS A 81 9.44 -3.56 11.59
C LYS A 81 10.86 -3.05 11.40
N GLY A 82 10.98 -1.81 10.94
CA GLY A 82 12.25 -1.16 10.76
C GLY A 82 12.08 0.32 10.45
N THR A 83 13.08 0.90 9.81
CA THR A 83 13.11 2.31 9.43
C THR A 83 13.72 2.50 8.05
N VAL A 84 13.42 3.64 7.44
CA VAL A 84 14.11 4.18 6.27
C VAL A 84 14.52 5.60 6.61
N ALA A 85 15.77 5.96 6.30
CA ALA A 85 16.29 7.29 6.62
C ALA A 85 15.52 8.39 5.87
N ALA A 86 15.31 9.53 6.54
CA ALA A 86 14.48 10.62 6.02
C ALA A 86 15.03 11.24 4.72
N ASP A 87 16.34 11.29 4.55
CA ASP A 87 17.01 11.74 3.32
C ASP A 87 16.76 10.80 2.14
N VAL A 88 16.72 9.49 2.38
CA VAL A 88 16.34 8.50 1.35
C VAL A 88 14.88 8.65 0.96
N ILE A 89 13.98 8.87 1.92
CA ILE A 89 12.56 9.11 1.66
C ILE A 89 12.39 10.37 0.81
N ALA A 90 13.01 11.49 1.21
CA ALA A 90 12.93 12.75 0.48
C ALA A 90 13.45 12.61 -0.97
N ALA A 91 14.62 11.99 -1.14
CA ALA A 91 15.19 11.77 -2.47
C ALA A 91 14.32 10.85 -3.35
N ALA A 92 13.69 9.84 -2.75
CA ALA A 92 12.76 8.98 -3.47
C ALA A 92 11.48 9.73 -3.86
N THR A 93 10.91 10.55 -2.97
CA THR A 93 9.75 11.38 -3.24
C THR A 93 10.00 12.33 -4.41
N ASP A 94 11.14 13.04 -4.41
CA ASP A 94 11.51 13.95 -5.50
C ASP A 94 11.57 13.23 -6.85
N GLU A 95 12.18 12.04 -6.87
CA GLU A 95 12.34 11.25 -8.09
C GLU A 95 11.00 10.65 -8.57
N ILE A 96 10.13 10.20 -7.65
CA ILE A 96 8.78 9.71 -7.97
C ILE A 96 7.95 10.83 -8.59
N VAL A 97 7.98 12.03 -8.01
CA VAL A 97 7.28 13.20 -8.55
C VAL A 97 7.83 13.58 -9.92
N ALA A 98 9.15 13.49 -10.11
CA ALA A 98 9.77 13.75 -11.42
C ALA A 98 9.41 12.72 -12.49
N LEU A 99 8.99 11.51 -12.11
CA LEU A 99 8.56 10.44 -13.03
C LEU A 99 7.07 10.45 -13.33
N LYS A 100 6.25 11.22 -12.60
CA LYS A 100 4.77 11.13 -12.64
C LYS A 100 4.16 11.29 -14.04
N ASP A 101 4.74 12.16 -14.86
CA ASP A 101 4.26 12.50 -16.20
C ASP A 101 5.14 11.87 -17.31
N VAL A 102 6.12 11.03 -16.93
CA VAL A 102 7.05 10.41 -17.87
C VAL A 102 6.46 9.12 -18.40
N ASP A 103 6.36 9.00 -19.72
CA ASP A 103 5.97 7.74 -20.35
C ASP A 103 7.05 6.66 -20.14
N MET A 104 6.70 5.64 -19.36
CA MET A 104 7.55 4.47 -19.11
C MET A 104 7.32 3.35 -20.12
N GLY A 105 6.36 3.49 -21.04
CA GLY A 105 6.03 2.51 -22.06
C GLY A 105 5.55 1.16 -21.51
N ILE A 106 5.12 0.30 -22.44
CA ILE A 106 4.75 -1.09 -22.15
C ILE A 106 5.57 -1.95 -23.11
N PRO A 107 6.48 -2.80 -22.60
CA PRO A 107 7.26 -3.68 -23.46
C PRO A 107 6.37 -4.65 -24.25
N VAL A 108 6.90 -5.14 -25.37
CA VAL A 108 6.26 -6.21 -26.14
C VAL A 108 6.28 -7.52 -25.34
N GLY A 109 5.17 -8.27 -25.39
CA GLY A 109 5.00 -9.55 -24.72
C GLY A 109 4.22 -9.45 -23.41
N ASP A 110 3.36 -10.45 -23.18
CA ASP A 110 2.39 -10.39 -22.09
C ASP A 110 2.91 -11.01 -20.79
N GLY A 111 2.38 -10.49 -19.66
CA GLY A 111 2.28 -11.23 -18.41
C GLY A 111 3.55 -11.32 -17.53
N LYS A 112 4.62 -10.55 -17.80
CA LYS A 112 5.90 -10.66 -17.07
C LYS A 112 5.95 -9.92 -15.72
N GLY A 113 4.82 -9.86 -15.04
CA GLY A 113 4.64 -9.20 -13.74
C GLY A 113 4.56 -7.68 -13.81
N THR A 114 4.42 -7.06 -12.65
CA THR A 114 4.24 -5.61 -12.47
C THR A 114 4.99 -5.13 -11.24
N GLN A 115 5.56 -3.93 -11.28
CA GLN A 115 6.00 -3.19 -10.11
C GLN A 115 5.25 -1.88 -10.00
N ILE A 116 4.94 -1.50 -8.77
CA ILE A 116 4.15 -0.33 -8.43
C ILE A 116 4.86 0.44 -7.31
N VAL A 117 4.91 1.75 -7.45
CA VAL A 117 5.25 2.68 -6.37
C VAL A 117 4.09 3.65 -6.19
N ASP A 118 3.52 3.67 -5.00
CA ASP A 118 2.51 4.64 -4.59
C ASP A 118 3.16 5.64 -3.63
N LEU A 119 3.04 6.94 -3.95
CA LEU A 119 3.30 8.05 -3.05
C LEU A 119 1.95 8.63 -2.63
N MET A 120 1.67 8.57 -1.33
CA MET A 120 0.39 8.98 -0.73
C MET A 120 0.67 9.96 0.43
N PRO A 121 1.00 11.23 0.14
CA PRO A 121 1.20 12.22 1.18
C PRO A 121 -0.14 12.52 1.89
N SER A 122 -0.09 13.19 3.03
CA SER A 122 -1.32 13.58 3.76
C SER A 122 -2.21 14.55 2.98
N ASP A 123 -1.65 15.24 1.99
CA ASP A 123 -2.39 15.99 0.98
C ASP A 123 -2.63 15.12 -0.26
N ALA A 124 -3.90 14.82 -0.54
CA ALA A 124 -4.30 14.00 -1.68
C ALA A 124 -3.88 14.60 -3.05
N ALA A 125 -3.65 15.92 -3.13
CA ALA A 125 -3.19 16.56 -4.38
C ALA A 125 -1.75 16.16 -4.77
N GLY A 126 -0.98 15.60 -3.84
CA GLY A 126 0.38 15.12 -4.06
C GLY A 126 0.49 13.62 -4.36
N GLU A 127 -0.62 12.91 -4.52
CA GLU A 127 -0.61 11.48 -4.81
C GLU A 127 0.03 11.18 -6.17
N VAL A 128 0.94 10.20 -6.20
CA VAL A 128 1.57 9.72 -7.44
C VAL A 128 1.53 8.20 -7.46
N HIS A 129 1.03 7.64 -8.55
CA HIS A 129 0.96 6.20 -8.79
C HIS A 129 1.80 5.83 -10.01
N LEU A 130 2.96 5.21 -9.78
CA LEU A 130 3.84 4.76 -10.85
C LEU A 130 3.68 3.25 -11.04
N ILE A 131 3.41 2.82 -12.27
CA ILE A 131 3.29 1.41 -12.65
C ILE A 131 4.28 1.09 -13.75
N VAL A 132 5.04 0.01 -13.56
CA VAL A 132 5.87 -0.59 -14.62
C VAL A 132 5.42 -2.02 -14.86
N TYR A 133 4.86 -2.27 -16.04
CA TYR A 133 4.52 -3.61 -16.53
C TYR A 133 5.74 -4.29 -17.12
N SER A 134 5.94 -5.58 -16.84
CA SER A 134 7.09 -6.34 -17.33
C SER A 134 8.43 -5.66 -16.97
N PRO A 135 8.72 -5.39 -15.69
CA PRO A 135 9.83 -4.53 -15.24
C PRO A 135 11.21 -4.98 -15.72
N ASN A 136 11.37 -6.27 -16.05
CA ASN A 136 12.64 -6.83 -16.52
C ASN A 136 12.77 -6.90 -18.05
N SER A 137 11.78 -6.41 -18.81
CA SER A 137 11.80 -6.38 -20.28
C SER A 137 11.97 -4.96 -20.80
N THR A 138 12.71 -4.79 -21.89
CA THR A 138 12.86 -3.52 -22.63
C THR A 138 12.47 -3.66 -24.10
N ASP A 139 11.91 -4.80 -24.50
CA ASP A 139 11.63 -5.10 -25.89
C ASP A 139 10.57 -4.14 -26.45
N GLY A 140 10.87 -3.50 -27.57
CA GLY A 140 9.98 -2.54 -28.22
C GLY A 140 9.90 -1.16 -27.55
N LEU A 141 10.67 -0.91 -26.48
CA LEU A 141 10.76 0.41 -25.87
C LEU A 141 11.73 1.32 -26.63
N ASN A 142 11.43 2.61 -26.64
CA ASN A 142 12.38 3.62 -27.10
C ASN A 142 13.45 3.93 -26.01
N PRO A 143 14.53 4.67 -26.34
CA PRO A 143 15.59 4.98 -25.38
C PRO A 143 15.11 5.77 -24.14
N ASP A 144 14.19 6.70 -24.31
CA ASP A 144 13.68 7.54 -23.22
C ASP A 144 12.84 6.73 -22.22
N GLN A 145 11.97 5.85 -22.72
CA GLN A 145 11.20 4.89 -21.91
C GLN A 145 12.13 3.94 -21.15
N THR A 146 13.18 3.45 -21.80
CA THR A 146 14.20 2.60 -21.16
C THR A 146 14.91 3.34 -20.02
N ALA A 147 15.28 4.61 -20.25
CA ALA A 147 15.92 5.44 -19.23
C ALA A 147 14.98 5.75 -18.06
N ALA A 148 13.71 6.07 -18.32
CA ALA A 148 12.70 6.31 -17.30
C ALA A 148 12.46 5.06 -16.43
N ARG A 149 12.38 3.88 -17.03
CA ARG A 149 12.23 2.62 -16.30
C ARG A 149 13.45 2.30 -15.45
N LYS A 150 14.66 2.59 -15.93
CA LYS A 150 15.88 2.45 -15.12
C LYS A 150 15.81 3.32 -13.87
N ARG A 151 15.37 4.58 -14.01
CA ARG A 151 15.16 5.51 -12.87
C ARG A 151 14.14 4.95 -11.88
N PHE A 152 12.99 4.47 -12.36
CA PHE A 152 11.99 3.80 -11.53
C PHE A 152 12.59 2.60 -10.75
N THR A 153 13.31 1.70 -11.44
CA THR A 153 13.94 0.54 -10.82
C THR A 153 14.97 0.94 -9.77
N GLU A 154 15.72 2.02 -10.01
CA GLU A 154 16.69 2.55 -9.04
C GLU A 154 16.00 3.07 -7.78
N VAL A 155 14.90 3.83 -7.89
CA VAL A 155 14.12 4.27 -6.72
C VAL A 155 13.60 3.09 -5.93
N TYR A 156 12.91 2.17 -6.62
CA TYR A 156 12.32 0.99 -6.00
C TYR A 156 13.38 0.21 -5.20
N ARG A 157 14.53 -0.07 -5.83
CA ARG A 157 15.64 -0.80 -5.21
C ARG A 157 16.23 -0.05 -4.02
N LYS A 158 16.53 1.25 -4.16
CA LYS A 158 17.13 2.05 -3.09
C LYS A 158 16.25 2.08 -1.84
N LEU A 159 14.94 2.22 -1.99
CA LEU A 159 14.00 2.19 -0.87
C LEU A 159 14.00 0.83 -0.15
N VAL A 160 13.99 -0.28 -0.89
CA VAL A 160 14.05 -1.63 -0.31
C VAL A 160 15.41 -1.89 0.38
N GLU A 161 16.52 -1.45 -0.23
CA GLU A 161 17.87 -1.61 0.31
C GLU A 161 18.13 -0.72 1.53
N ALA A 162 17.50 0.45 1.61
CA ALA A 162 17.64 1.38 2.74
C ALA A 162 16.86 0.94 3.99
N PHE A 163 15.95 -0.03 3.88
CA PHE A 163 15.27 -0.60 5.03
C PHE A 163 16.26 -1.20 6.02
N THR A 164 16.19 -0.76 7.27
CA THR A 164 16.98 -1.27 8.39
C THR A 164 16.04 -1.78 9.49
N ALA A 165 16.17 -3.06 9.85
CA ALA A 165 15.40 -3.71 10.92
C ALA A 165 15.96 -3.44 12.32
#